data_AF-A0A4R7PZZ1-F1
#
_entry.id   AF-A0A4R7PZZ1-F1
#
_cell.length_a   1.000
_cell.length_b   1.000
_cell.length_c   1.000
_cell.angle_alpha   90.00
_cell.angle_beta   90.00
_cell.angle_gamma   90.00
#
_symmetry.space_group_name_H-M   'P 1'
#
loop_
_entity.id
_entity.type
_entity.pdbx_description
1 polymer ?
#
loop_
_entity_poly.entity_id
_entity_poly.type
_entity_poly.pdbx_seq_one_letter_code
_entity_poly.pdbx_strand_id
1 'polypeptide(L)'
;MKSFIYSIVFMLSMFGTTALGQSLSGKLTVEGWGKTTTLKSQEPVALFKNFRDGKHKILFRFKNISGNEGLVLFQMKTTITYNGKAIGSSSRNDWPWLPGDMYVPIEAFDLIPLLQKAANKNQGTLAPGNYEIQLEMKPVKINSESINTTFSFNVG
;
A
#
# COMPACT_ATOMS: atom_id res chain seq x y z
N MET A 1 -36.81 -13.60 -44.24
CA MET A 1 -36.75 -14.07 -42.83
C MET A 1 -35.50 -14.87 -42.48
N LYS A 2 -35.07 -15.86 -43.28
CA LYS A 2 -33.87 -16.68 -42.96
C LYS A 2 -32.57 -15.86 -42.80
N SER A 3 -32.34 -14.85 -43.65
CA SER A 3 -31.15 -13.97 -43.58
C SER A 3 -31.07 -13.16 -42.27
N PHE A 4 -32.21 -12.74 -41.73
CA PHE A 4 -32.28 -11.95 -40.48
C PHE A 4 -31.90 -12.77 -39.25
N ILE A 5 -32.22 -14.07 -39.27
CA ILE A 5 -31.86 -15.02 -38.21
C ILE A 5 -30.33 -15.25 -38.20
N TYR A 6 -29.70 -15.35 -39.37
CA TYR A 6 -28.24 -15.50 -39.45
C TYR A 6 -27.49 -14.26 -38.94
N SER A 7 -28.02 -13.05 -39.18
CA SER A 7 -27.43 -11.82 -38.66
C SER A 7 -27.50 -11.71 -37.13
N ILE A 8 -28.59 -12.19 -36.51
CA ILE A 8 -28.74 -12.21 -35.04
C ILE A 8 -27.79 -13.24 -34.42
N VAL A 9 -27.63 -14.42 -35.04
CA VAL A 9 -26.71 -15.46 -34.57
C VAL A 9 -25.25 -15.02 -34.67
N PHE A 10 -24.88 -14.29 -35.72
CA PHE A 10 -23.52 -13.74 -35.88
C PHE A 10 -23.23 -12.57 -34.91
N MET A 11 -24.24 -11.79 -34.53
CA MET A 11 -24.09 -10.69 -33.57
C MET A 11 -23.97 -11.18 -32.12
N LEU A 12 -24.59 -12.33 -31.78
CA LEU A 12 -24.50 -12.96 -30.46
C LEU A 12 -23.14 -13.62 -30.17
N SER A 13 -22.35 -13.97 -31.19
CA SER A 13 -21.02 -14.57 -30.99
C SER A 13 -19.91 -13.55 -30.73
N MET A 14 -20.16 -12.25 -30.90
CA MET A 14 -19.17 -11.17 -30.74
C MET A 14 -19.10 -10.59 -29.31
N PHE A 15 -19.99 -11.00 -28.39
CA PHE A 15 -20.02 -10.49 -27.00
C PHE A 15 -19.15 -11.29 -26.01
N GLY A 16 -18.36 -12.25 -26.50
CA GLY A 16 -17.54 -13.14 -25.66
C GLY A 16 -16.07 -12.75 -25.54
N THR A 17 -15.71 -11.46 -25.46
CA THR A 17 -14.35 -11.10 -25.00
C THR A 17 -14.37 -10.88 -23.51
N THR A 18 -14.29 -11.97 -22.74
CA THR A 18 -13.89 -11.86 -21.34
C THR A 18 -12.47 -11.33 -21.33
N ALA A 19 -12.30 -10.05 -21.00
CA ALA A 19 -11.01 -9.52 -20.61
C ALA A 19 -10.49 -10.43 -19.48
N LEU A 20 -9.51 -11.27 -19.78
CA LEU A 20 -8.75 -11.99 -18.77
C LEU A 20 -8.00 -10.92 -17.99
N GLY A 21 -8.65 -10.38 -16.96
CA GLY A 21 -8.00 -9.52 -15.98
C GLY A 21 -6.81 -10.30 -15.46
N GLN A 22 -5.61 -9.77 -15.68
CA GLN A 22 -4.39 -10.31 -15.09
C GLN A 22 -4.63 -10.36 -13.58
N SER A 23 -4.87 -11.56 -13.05
CA SER A 23 -5.21 -11.71 -11.63
C SER A 23 -3.92 -11.53 -10.84
N LEU A 24 -3.87 -10.48 -10.04
CA LEU A 24 -2.76 -10.19 -9.14
C LEU A 24 -3.25 -10.46 -7.73
N SER A 25 -2.54 -11.31 -6.99
CA SER A 25 -2.81 -11.54 -5.57
C SER A 25 -1.65 -11.01 -4.76
N GLY A 26 -1.93 -10.15 -3.78
CA GLY A 26 -0.91 -9.69 -2.86
C GLY A 26 -1.45 -9.34 -1.49
N LYS A 27 -0.54 -9.31 -0.53
CA LYS A 27 -0.80 -9.03 0.87
C LYS A 27 0.32 -8.18 1.43
N LEU A 28 -0.06 -7.08 2.07
CA LEU A 28 0.86 -6.22 2.81
C LEU A 28 0.55 -6.37 4.30
N THR A 29 1.58 -6.50 5.12
CA THR A 29 1.44 -6.66 6.58
C THR A 29 2.57 -5.95 7.31
N VAL A 30 2.29 -5.44 8.51
CA VAL A 30 3.32 -4.95 9.44
C VAL A 30 3.45 -5.93 10.60
N GLU A 31 4.59 -6.60 10.67
CA GLU A 31 4.93 -7.54 11.72
C GLU A 31 5.50 -6.82 12.94
N GLY A 32 5.34 -7.42 14.12
CA GLY A 32 5.82 -6.86 15.39
C GLY A 32 5.02 -5.65 15.87
N TRP A 33 3.86 -5.36 15.26
CA TRP A 33 2.99 -4.25 15.67
C TRP A 33 1.78 -4.76 16.45
N GLY A 34 1.57 -4.24 17.66
CA GLY A 34 0.40 -4.59 18.49
C GLY A 34 -0.83 -3.74 18.17
N LYS A 35 -2.01 -4.18 18.61
CA LYS A 35 -3.27 -3.41 18.49
C LYS A 35 -3.22 -2.05 19.20
N THR A 36 -2.38 -1.92 20.22
CA THR A 36 -2.19 -0.68 21.00
C THR A 36 -0.70 -0.52 21.26
N THR A 37 -0.01 0.21 20.38
CA THR A 37 1.42 0.49 20.51
C THR A 37 1.60 1.92 21.02
N THR A 38 2.16 2.11 22.20
CA THR A 38 2.51 3.46 22.70
C THR A 38 3.98 3.72 22.41
N LEU A 39 4.27 4.83 21.72
CA LEU A 39 5.64 5.27 21.51
C LEU A 39 6.16 5.95 22.76
N LYS A 40 7.30 5.46 23.28
CA LYS A 40 7.99 6.06 24.43
C LYS A 40 8.68 7.38 24.08
N SER A 41 8.93 7.64 22.80
CA SER A 41 9.56 8.86 22.31
C SER A 41 8.61 9.57 21.35
N GLN A 42 8.55 10.90 21.47
CA GLN A 42 7.78 11.77 20.60
C GLN A 42 8.55 12.09 19.30
N GLU A 43 9.82 11.67 19.18
CA GLU A 43 10.64 11.95 18.01
C GLU A 43 10.34 10.96 16.87
N PRO A 44 10.02 11.45 15.66
CA PRO A 44 9.83 10.58 14.48
C PRO A 44 11.01 9.64 14.19
N VAL A 45 12.24 10.06 14.50
CA VAL A 45 13.45 9.27 14.25
C VAL A 45 13.52 8.03 15.13
N ALA A 46 12.96 8.07 16.34
CA ALA A 46 12.94 6.92 17.24
C ALA A 46 12.03 5.81 16.70
N LEU A 47 10.90 6.18 16.09
CA LEU A 47 10.03 5.26 15.38
C LEU A 47 10.77 4.61 14.20
N PHE A 48 11.45 5.42 13.39
CA PHE A 48 12.22 4.94 12.26
C PHE A 48 13.28 3.91 12.66
N LYS A 49 14.02 4.19 13.74
CA LYS A 49 15.03 3.28 14.29
C LYS A 49 14.44 1.90 14.61
N ASN A 50 13.19 1.80 15.08
CA ASN A 50 12.57 0.51 15.36
C ASN A 50 12.31 -0.33 14.10
N PHE A 51 11.97 0.28 12.97
CA PHE A 51 11.86 -0.42 11.69
C PHE A 51 13.24 -0.84 11.16
N ARG A 52 14.21 0.08 11.19
CA ARG A 52 15.58 -0.17 10.72
C ARG A 52 16.28 -1.27 11.52
N ASP A 53 16.08 -1.30 12.83
CA ASP A 53 16.64 -2.31 13.73
C ASP A 53 15.83 -3.63 13.70
N GLY A 54 14.80 -3.74 12.85
CA GLY A 54 14.06 -4.97 12.60
C GLY A 54 13.02 -5.35 13.66
N LYS A 55 12.72 -4.46 14.62
CA LYS A 55 11.65 -4.69 15.62
C LYS A 55 10.27 -4.71 14.98
N HIS A 56 10.10 -3.94 13.91
CA HIS A 56 8.93 -3.93 13.07
C HIS A 56 9.36 -4.16 11.62
N LYS A 57 8.61 -4.98 10.89
CA LYS A 57 8.94 -5.32 9.50
C LYS A 57 7.70 -5.18 8.64
N ILE A 58 7.86 -4.59 7.47
CA ILE A 58 6.78 -4.55 6.48
C ILE A 58 7.02 -5.71 5.53
N LEU A 59 6.11 -6.67 5.53
CA LEU A 59 6.16 -7.81 4.62
C LEU A 59 5.16 -7.60 3.50
N PHE A 60 5.67 -7.57 2.27
CA PHE A 60 4.88 -7.57 1.05
C PHE A 60 5.01 -8.93 0.38
N ARG A 61 3.89 -9.63 0.22
CA ARG A 61 3.79 -10.87 -0.53
C ARG A 61 2.99 -10.60 -1.78
N PHE A 62 3.52 -10.89 -2.95
CA PHE A 62 2.81 -10.69 -4.21
C PHE A 62 3.09 -11.84 -5.17
N LYS A 63 2.03 -12.35 -5.81
CA LYS A 63 2.10 -13.37 -6.85
C LYS A 63 1.45 -12.85 -8.13
N ASN A 64 2.13 -13.06 -9.26
CA ASN A 64 1.55 -12.85 -10.57
C ASN A 64 0.87 -14.15 -11.05
N ILE A 65 -0.47 -14.19 -11.04
CA ILE A 65 -1.20 -15.42 -11.39
C ILE A 65 -1.19 -15.66 -12.91
N SER A 66 -0.82 -14.66 -13.72
CA SER A 66 -0.64 -14.82 -15.16
C SER A 66 0.58 -15.66 -15.57
N GLY A 67 1.41 -16.10 -14.61
CA GLY A 67 2.60 -16.92 -14.85
C GLY A 67 3.80 -16.14 -15.40
N ASN A 68 3.65 -14.84 -15.65
CA ASN A 68 4.76 -13.98 -16.06
C ASN A 68 5.53 -13.52 -14.81
N GLU A 69 6.75 -14.03 -14.63
CA GLU A 69 7.67 -13.63 -13.55
C GLU A 69 8.24 -12.21 -13.72
N GLY A 70 7.81 -11.51 -14.76
CA GLY A 70 8.24 -10.16 -15.07
C GLY A 70 7.93 -9.12 -13.98
N LEU A 71 8.74 -8.07 -14.00
CA LEU A 71 8.64 -6.90 -13.15
C LEU A 71 7.25 -6.24 -13.26
N VAL A 72 6.65 -5.96 -12.10
CA VAL A 72 5.37 -5.23 -11.99
C VAL A 72 5.63 -3.88 -11.33
N LEU A 73 5.07 -2.83 -11.92
CA LEU A 73 5.15 -1.48 -11.38
C LEU A 73 4.00 -1.22 -10.43
N PHE A 74 4.32 -0.68 -9.25
CA PHE A 74 3.36 -0.30 -8.23
C PHE A 74 3.40 1.21 -7.97
N GLN A 75 2.22 1.80 -7.81
CA GLN A 75 2.03 3.03 -7.08
C GLN A 75 2.01 2.72 -5.58
N MET A 76 2.91 3.33 -4.84
CA MET A 76 2.99 3.22 -3.39
C MET A 76 2.44 4.51 -2.78
N LYS A 77 1.53 4.40 -1.80
CA LYS A 77 0.94 5.56 -1.13
C LYS A 77 0.99 5.38 0.37
N THR A 78 1.28 6.48 1.07
CA THR A 78 1.25 6.55 2.53
C THR A 78 0.30 7.63 2.96
N THR A 79 -0.54 7.35 3.94
CA THR A 79 -1.44 8.33 4.55
C THR A 79 -1.24 8.32 6.06
N ILE A 80 -1.15 9.51 6.65
CA ILE A 80 -1.08 9.71 8.09
C ILE A 80 -2.37 10.35 8.56
N THR A 81 -3.02 9.71 9.51
CA THR A 81 -4.21 10.20 10.20
C THR A 81 -3.83 10.49 11.66
N TYR A 82 -4.19 11.66 12.15
CA TYR A 82 -4.01 12.07 13.54
C TYR A 82 -5.38 12.39 14.16
N ASN A 83 -5.72 11.69 15.24
CA ASN A 83 -7.02 11.78 15.93
C ASN A 83 -8.21 11.72 14.95
N GLY A 84 -8.16 10.80 13.99
CA GLY A 84 -9.21 10.59 12.99
C GLY A 84 -9.19 11.56 11.80
N LYS A 85 -8.28 12.55 11.77
CA LYS A 85 -8.13 13.49 10.66
C LYS A 85 -6.86 13.22 9.86
N ALA A 86 -6.97 13.08 8.54
CA ALA A 86 -5.81 13.00 7.66
C ALA A 86 -4.95 14.28 7.77
N ILE A 87 -3.67 14.13 8.08
CA ILE A 87 -2.71 15.24 8.26
C ILE A 87 -1.61 15.28 7.20
N GLY A 88 -1.48 14.23 6.39
CA GLY A 88 -0.55 14.19 5.28
C GLY A 88 -0.61 12.89 4.50
N SER A 89 -0.12 12.95 3.26
CA SER A 89 0.08 11.78 2.41
C SER A 89 1.25 11.98 1.46
N SER A 90 1.81 10.87 1.01
CA SER A 90 2.85 10.81 -0.03
C SER A 90 2.49 9.71 -1.03
N SER A 91 3.01 9.82 -2.25
CA SER A 91 2.85 8.81 -3.27
C SER A 91 4.13 8.71 -4.10
N ARG A 92 4.53 7.48 -4.43
CA ARG A 92 5.63 7.17 -5.35
C ARG A 92 5.06 6.28 -6.44
N ASN A 93 5.22 6.69 -7.69
CA ASN A 93 4.70 5.94 -8.83
C ASN A 93 5.79 5.07 -9.44
N ASP A 94 5.35 4.08 -10.22
CA ASP A 94 6.22 3.26 -11.04
C ASP A 94 7.36 2.56 -10.28
N TRP A 95 7.10 2.15 -9.04
CA TRP A 95 8.09 1.42 -8.24
C TRP A 95 8.16 -0.04 -8.70
N PRO A 96 9.33 -0.55 -9.10
CA PRO A 96 9.45 -1.91 -9.62
C PRO A 96 9.47 -2.96 -8.52
N TRP A 97 8.66 -4.00 -8.69
CA TRP A 97 8.60 -5.17 -7.80
C TRP A 97 8.64 -6.46 -8.60
N LEU A 98 9.41 -7.44 -8.11
CA LEU A 98 9.35 -8.81 -8.59
C LEU A 98 8.32 -9.60 -7.76
N PRO A 99 7.63 -10.58 -8.35
CA PRO A 99 6.79 -11.50 -7.60
C PRO A 99 7.60 -12.24 -6.53
N GLY A 100 7.02 -12.41 -5.33
CA GLY A 100 7.65 -13.08 -4.21
C GLY A 100 7.26 -12.51 -2.85
N ASP A 101 7.96 -13.00 -1.83
CA ASP A 101 7.85 -12.55 -0.44
C ASP A 101 9.06 -11.65 -0.13
N MET A 102 8.81 -10.38 0.19
CA MET A 102 9.88 -9.41 0.42
C MET A 102 9.60 -8.50 1.62
N TYR A 103 10.66 -8.22 2.38
CA TYR A 103 10.64 -7.16 3.36
C TYR A 103 10.84 -5.80 2.68
N VAL A 104 9.92 -4.88 2.93
CA VAL A 104 9.93 -3.54 2.37
C VAL A 104 10.51 -2.57 3.41
N PRO A 105 11.55 -1.80 3.07
CA PRO A 105 12.05 -0.76 3.97
C PRO A 105 10.97 0.30 4.17
N ILE A 106 10.85 0.84 5.39
CA ILE A 106 9.85 1.86 5.71
C ILE A 106 10.07 3.16 4.92
N GLU A 107 11.30 3.40 4.50
CA GLU A 107 11.73 4.51 3.65
C GLU A 107 11.10 4.46 2.26
N ALA A 108 10.75 3.27 1.76
CA ALA A 108 10.06 3.15 0.48
C ALA A 108 8.69 3.86 0.48
N PHE A 109 8.12 4.09 1.67
CA PHE A 109 6.82 4.70 1.89
C PHE A 109 6.88 6.19 2.25
N ASP A 110 8.05 6.82 2.29
CA ASP A 110 8.21 8.24 2.69
C ASP A 110 7.55 8.58 4.05
N LEU A 111 7.51 7.62 4.99
CA LEU A 111 6.83 7.83 6.27
C LEU A 111 7.55 8.88 7.13
N ILE A 112 8.88 8.84 7.20
CA ILE A 112 9.66 9.72 8.08
C ILE A 112 9.51 11.18 7.66
N PRO A 113 9.69 11.56 6.37
CA PRO A 113 9.48 12.95 5.96
C PRO A 113 8.07 13.46 6.28
N LEU A 114 7.04 12.63 6.12
CA LEU A 114 5.66 13.01 6.48
C LEU A 114 5.50 13.25 7.99
N LEU A 115 6.05 12.38 8.82
CA LEU A 115 6.02 12.55 10.28
C LEU A 115 6.86 13.74 10.74
N GLN A 116 8.02 13.98 10.13
CA GLN A 116 8.85 15.16 10.41
C GLN A 116 8.13 16.46 10.05
N LYS A 117 7.42 16.50 8.92
CA LYS A 117 6.59 17.66 8.55
C LYS A 117 5.49 17.93 9.58
N ALA A 118 4.90 16.86 10.15
CA ALA A 118 3.93 16.99 11.24
C ALA A 118 4.60 17.47 12.54
N ALA A 119 5.76 16.91 12.90
CA ALA A 119 6.52 17.22 14.11
C ALA A 119 7.15 18.62 14.10
N ASN A 120 7.52 19.16 12.93
CA ASN A 120 8.08 20.52 12.81
C ASN A 120 7.09 21.61 13.24
N LYS A 121 5.79 21.32 13.22
CA LYS A 121 4.78 22.22 13.79
C LYS A 121 4.83 22.28 15.32
N ASN A 122 5.56 21.35 15.94
CA ASN A 122 5.69 21.17 17.38
C ASN A 122 7.17 20.96 17.77
N GLN A 123 8.03 21.85 17.28
CA GLN A 123 9.46 21.94 17.64
C GLN A 123 10.26 20.63 17.45
N GLY A 124 9.88 19.81 16.46
CA GLY A 124 10.58 18.56 16.13
C GLY A 124 10.03 17.32 16.83
N THR A 125 8.96 17.46 17.62
CA THR A 125 8.29 16.34 18.31
C THR A 125 6.87 16.14 17.81
N LEU A 126 6.37 14.91 17.82
CA LEU A 126 4.97 14.60 17.53
C LEU A 126 4.09 15.08 18.68
N ALA A 127 2.93 15.65 18.36
CA ALA A 127 1.94 16.03 19.35
C ALA A 127 1.34 14.78 20.03
N PRO A 128 1.02 14.84 21.33
CA PRO A 128 0.34 13.72 21.99
C PRO A 128 -0.99 13.38 21.33
N GLY A 129 -1.27 12.09 21.16
CA GLY A 129 -2.51 11.61 20.55
C GLY A 129 -2.33 10.35 19.72
N ASN A 130 -3.37 9.99 18.98
CA ASN A 130 -3.43 8.77 18.20
C ASN A 130 -3.06 9.03 16.75
N TYR A 131 -2.06 8.28 16.28
CA TYR A 131 -1.62 8.27 14.89
C TYR A 131 -1.98 6.94 14.25
N GLU A 132 -2.50 7.00 13.04
CA GLU A 132 -2.78 5.85 12.19
C GLU A 132 -2.05 6.04 10.87
N ILE A 133 -1.28 5.03 10.49
CA ILE A 133 -0.49 5.00 9.27
C ILE A 133 -1.06 3.93 8.35
N GLN A 134 -1.55 4.37 7.19
CA GLN A 134 -1.97 3.47 6.12
C GLN A 134 -0.89 3.43 5.04
N LEU A 135 -0.40 2.22 4.76
CA LEU A 135 0.51 1.92 3.65
C LEU A 135 -0.28 1.22 2.56
N GLU A 136 -0.07 1.63 1.32
CA GLU A 136 -0.80 1.12 0.17
C GLU A 136 0.15 0.83 -1.00
N MET A 137 -0.12 -0.26 -1.71
CA MET A 137 0.53 -0.68 -2.94
C MET A 137 -0.53 -1.05 -3.98
N LYS A 138 -0.56 -0.31 -5.08
CA LYS A 138 -1.48 -0.53 -6.19
C LYS A 138 -0.70 -0.78 -7.49
N PRO A 139 -0.90 -1.92 -8.17
CA PRO A 139 -0.34 -2.13 -9.52
C PRO A 139 -0.77 -1.04 -10.50
N VAL A 140 0.17 -0.52 -11.31
CA VAL A 140 -0.11 0.61 -12.22
C VAL A 140 -0.91 0.17 -13.45
N LYS A 141 -0.57 -0.99 -14.03
CA LYS A 141 -1.12 -1.44 -15.32
C LYS A 141 -2.35 -2.35 -15.21
N ILE A 142 -2.67 -2.79 -14.00
CA ILE A 142 -3.77 -3.73 -13.75
C ILE A 142 -4.85 -2.93 -13.04
N ASN A 143 -6.08 -2.99 -13.53
CA ASN A 143 -7.23 -2.42 -12.82
C ASN A 143 -7.57 -3.34 -11.64
N SER A 144 -6.74 -3.31 -10.61
CA SER A 144 -6.86 -4.08 -9.38
C SER A 144 -7.13 -3.17 -8.20
N GLU A 145 -7.70 -3.77 -7.17
CA GLU A 145 -7.79 -3.13 -5.86
C GLU A 145 -6.39 -2.85 -5.29
N SER A 146 -6.33 -1.83 -4.45
CA SER A 146 -5.11 -1.50 -3.73
C SER A 146 -4.86 -2.50 -2.60
N ILE A 147 -3.63 -3.00 -2.50
CA ILE A 147 -3.19 -3.83 -1.38
C ILE A 147 -2.73 -2.88 -0.28
N ASN A 148 -3.32 -2.94 0.90
CA ASN A 148 -2.97 -2.03 1.99
C ASN A 148 -2.80 -2.74 3.33
N THR A 149 -2.16 -2.02 4.25
CA THR A 149 -2.10 -2.37 5.67
C THR A 149 -2.16 -1.08 6.46
N THR A 150 -2.73 -1.17 7.66
CA THR A 150 -2.80 -0.06 8.60
C THR A 150 -2.16 -0.48 9.92
N PHE A 151 -1.40 0.43 10.51
CA PHE A 151 -0.89 0.29 11.87
C PHE A 151 -0.98 1.61 12.62
N SER A 152 -1.23 1.53 13.92
CA SER A 152 -1.53 2.71 14.72
C SER A 152 -0.67 2.76 15.98
N PHE A 153 -0.34 3.97 16.42
CA PHE A 153 0.34 4.20 17.68
C PHE A 153 -0.19 5.42 18.41
N ASN A 154 -0.03 5.39 19.71
CA ASN A 154 -0.29 6.52 20.58
C ASN A 154 1.03 7.19 20.97
N VAL A 155 1.05 8.51 20.94
CA VAL A 155 2.10 9.34 21.52
C VAL A 155 1.56 9.92 22.83
N GLY A 156 2.25 9.64 23.93
CA GLY A 156 1.92 10.15 25.27
C GLY A 156 2.44 11.55 25.52
#